data_AF-A0A6L4YQ43-F1
#
_entry.id   AF-A0A6L4YQ43-F1
#
_cell.length_a   1.000
_cell.length_b   1.000
_cell.length_c   1.000
_cell.angle_alpha   90.00
_cell.angle_beta   90.00
_cell.angle_gamma   90.00
#
_symmetry.space_group_name_H-M   'P 1'
#
loop_
_entity.id
_entity.type
_entity.pdbx_description
1 polymer ?
#
loop_
_entity_poly.entity_id
_entity_poly.type
_entity_poly.pdbx_seq_one_letter_code
_entity_poly.pdbx_strand_id
1 'polypeptide(L)'
;MQDIAKKLKREAPSETTIIKESSPPQTQQIKAGKIRERSAPWMLFEALYNGYQDFAENIIRQVNLTESERKLLSGIKAAWQEETSLAKQLLNQSATQLIGINKCWAHISLANLFLDLGDDDSVDYAISRARRYAYEDRQDRQCLAILVELLDARVDIERGAHERALRTINNILSDCSDTFLYG
;
A
#
# COMPACT_ATOMS: atom_id res chain seq x y z
N MET A 1 -63.37 10.92 -20.83
CA MET A 1 -62.35 10.53 -21.82
C MET A 1 -62.30 9.01 -21.85
N GLN A 2 -62.24 8.46 -23.05
CA GLN A 2 -62.63 7.10 -23.44
C GLN A 2 -61.60 6.01 -23.06
N ASP A 3 -62.13 4.79 -22.90
CA ASP A 3 -61.46 3.48 -22.96
C ASP A 3 -60.32 3.38 -23.98
N ILE A 4 -59.35 2.51 -23.73
CA ILE A 4 -58.92 1.44 -24.66
C ILE A 4 -57.86 0.56 -23.97
N ALA A 5 -58.36 -0.49 -23.31
CA ALA A 5 -57.72 -1.80 -23.39
C ALA A 5 -58.21 -2.43 -24.71
N LYS A 6 -57.41 -2.38 -25.77
CA LYS A 6 -57.58 -3.22 -26.96
C LYS A 6 -56.23 -3.65 -27.52
N LYS A 7 -56.06 -4.97 -27.50
CA LYS A 7 -55.49 -5.80 -28.58
C LYS A 7 -53.97 -5.82 -28.74
N LEU A 8 -53.41 -6.78 -28.02
CA LEU A 8 -52.55 -7.87 -28.50
C LEU A 8 -52.48 -8.11 -30.04
N LYS A 9 -51.29 -8.58 -30.47
CA LYS A 9 -50.86 -9.23 -31.74
C LYS A 9 -50.34 -8.22 -32.78
N ARG A 10 -49.11 -8.25 -33.28
CA ARG A 10 -48.10 -9.28 -33.66
C ARG A 10 -46.78 -8.47 -33.84
N GLU A 11 -45.55 -8.89 -33.58
CA GLU A 11 -44.78 -10.07 -33.97
C GLU A 11 -43.44 -10.00 -33.20
N ALA A 12 -42.92 -11.15 -32.73
CA ALA A 12 -41.49 -11.27 -32.44
C ALA A 12 -40.75 -11.49 -33.78
N PRO A 13 -39.48 -11.07 -33.89
CA PRO A 13 -38.46 -12.12 -33.81
C PRO A 13 -37.17 -11.72 -33.07
N SER A 14 -36.63 -12.74 -32.39
CA SER A 14 -35.22 -13.11 -32.28
C SER A 14 -34.25 -12.27 -31.43
N GLU A 15 -33.94 -12.85 -30.27
CA GLU A 15 -32.58 -13.09 -29.77
C GLU A 15 -31.44 -12.29 -30.43
N THR A 16 -30.86 -11.35 -29.68
CA THR A 16 -29.41 -11.33 -29.53
C THR A 16 -29.07 -10.81 -28.14
N THR A 17 -28.79 -11.75 -27.25
CA THR A 17 -28.12 -11.51 -25.98
C THR A 17 -26.79 -10.84 -26.27
N ILE A 18 -26.63 -9.56 -25.94
CA ILE A 18 -25.31 -8.95 -25.75
C ILE A 18 -25.20 -8.64 -24.26
N ILE A 19 -24.61 -9.60 -23.55
CA ILE A 19 -23.98 -9.35 -22.26
C ILE A 19 -22.94 -8.28 -22.53
N LYS A 20 -23.15 -7.05 -22.04
CA LYS A 20 -22.06 -6.11 -21.88
C LYS A 20 -21.17 -6.69 -20.79
N GLU A 21 -20.13 -7.39 -21.21
CA GLU A 21 -18.95 -7.65 -20.39
C GLU A 21 -18.53 -6.30 -19.81
N SER A 22 -18.67 -6.17 -18.50
CA SER A 22 -18.13 -5.06 -17.73
C SER A 22 -16.62 -5.09 -17.87
N SER A 23 -16.11 -4.39 -18.88
CA SER A 23 -14.68 -4.15 -19.04
C SER A 23 -14.13 -3.48 -17.78
N PRO A 24 -12.91 -3.82 -17.33
CA PRO A 24 -12.28 -3.12 -16.21
C PRO A 24 -12.20 -1.63 -16.53
N PRO A 25 -12.30 -0.75 -15.52
CA PRO A 25 -12.27 0.69 -15.75
C PRO A 25 -11.01 1.04 -16.53
N GLN A 26 -11.20 1.56 -17.74
CA GLN A 26 -10.13 2.12 -18.55
C GLN A 26 -9.39 3.13 -17.70
N THR A 27 -8.10 2.89 -17.51
CA THR A 27 -7.15 3.77 -16.85
C THR A 27 -7.42 5.20 -17.29
N GLN A 28 -7.97 6.03 -16.39
CA GLN A 28 -8.04 7.46 -16.62
C GLN A 28 -6.60 7.91 -16.88
N GLN A 29 -6.33 8.31 -18.11
CA GLN A 29 -5.11 9.01 -18.46
C GLN A 29 -5.12 10.33 -17.69
N ILE A 30 -4.49 10.30 -16.51
CA ILE A 30 -4.26 11.50 -15.70
C ILE A 30 -3.37 12.41 -16.54
N LYS A 31 -3.89 13.60 -16.87
CA LYS A 31 -3.13 14.63 -17.57
C LYS A 31 -1.83 14.91 -16.83
N ALA A 32 -0.73 14.90 -17.56
CA ALA A 32 0.63 15.10 -17.06
C ALA A 32 0.85 16.52 -16.49
N GLY A 33 0.42 16.74 -15.25
CA GLY A 33 1.35 17.37 -14.29
C GLY A 33 2.50 16.40 -14.06
N LYS A 34 3.64 16.81 -13.50
CA LYS A 34 4.64 15.85 -13.01
C LYS A 34 3.99 15.03 -11.89
N ILE A 35 3.28 13.97 -12.25
CA ILE A 35 2.74 12.99 -11.32
C ILE A 35 3.98 12.31 -10.75
N ARG A 36 4.24 12.57 -9.47
CA ARG A 36 5.30 11.95 -8.70
C ARG A 36 5.17 10.43 -8.89
N GLU A 37 6.20 9.80 -9.48
CA GLU A 37 6.20 8.34 -9.65
C GLU A 37 6.13 7.70 -8.27
N ARG A 38 5.07 6.93 -8.02
CA ARG A 38 4.87 6.21 -6.76
C ARG A 38 5.84 5.04 -6.72
N SER A 39 6.49 4.81 -5.58
CA SER A 39 7.35 3.64 -5.40
C SER A 39 6.53 2.33 -5.56
N ALA A 40 7.16 1.27 -6.07
CA ALA A 40 6.47 -0.01 -6.27
C ALA A 40 5.79 -0.56 -5.00
N PRO A 41 6.40 -0.46 -3.80
CA PRO A 41 5.72 -0.82 -2.55
C PRO A 41 4.45 0.00 -2.30
N TRP A 42 4.49 1.31 -2.56
CA TRP A 42 3.30 2.17 -2.41
C TRP A 42 2.17 1.77 -3.35
N MET A 43 2.49 1.58 -4.64
CA MET A 43 1.50 1.14 -5.64
C MET A 43 0.89 -0.22 -5.25
N LEU A 44 1.70 -1.12 -4.70
CA LEU A 44 1.23 -2.42 -4.23
C LEU A 44 0.25 -2.28 -3.06
N PHE A 45 0.58 -1.47 -2.04
CA PHE A 45 -0.33 -1.22 -0.92
C PHE A 45 -1.67 -0.66 -1.39
N GLU A 46 -1.65 0.31 -2.32
CA GLU A 46 -2.88 0.86 -2.91
C GLU A 46 -3.67 -0.21 -3.66
N ALA A 47 -3.02 -1.05 -4.45
CA ALA A 47 -3.66 -2.14 -5.18
C ALA A 47 -4.36 -3.12 -4.22
N LEU A 48 -3.65 -3.55 -3.18
CA LEU A 48 -4.16 -4.49 -2.17
C LEU A 48 -5.33 -3.89 -1.38
N TYR A 49 -5.20 -2.62 -0.95
CA TYR A 49 -6.25 -1.90 -0.23
C TYR A 49 -7.54 -1.77 -1.05
N ASN A 50 -7.43 -1.50 -2.35
CA ASN A 50 -8.57 -1.40 -3.25
C ASN A 50 -9.08 -2.76 -3.78
N GLY A 51 -8.48 -3.88 -3.34
CA GLY A 51 -8.87 -5.22 -3.78
C GLY A 51 -8.47 -5.58 -5.21
N TYR A 52 -7.56 -4.84 -5.84
CA TYR A 52 -7.11 -5.07 -7.21
C TYR A 52 -6.01 -6.14 -7.29
N GLN A 53 -6.38 -7.40 -7.08
CA GLN A 53 -5.44 -8.52 -7.01
C GLN A 53 -4.61 -8.72 -8.28
N ASP A 54 -5.24 -8.65 -9.47
CA ASP A 54 -4.52 -8.79 -10.74
C ASP A 54 -3.51 -7.66 -10.96
N PHE A 55 -3.84 -6.44 -10.50
CA PHE A 55 -2.93 -5.30 -10.58
C PHE A 55 -1.76 -5.44 -9.60
N ALA A 56 -2.00 -5.92 -8.38
CA ALA A 56 -0.96 -6.25 -7.41
C ALA A 56 0.02 -7.30 -7.97
N GLU A 57 -0.49 -8.35 -8.62
CA GLU A 57 0.32 -9.35 -9.31
C GLU A 57 1.15 -8.75 -10.45
N ASN A 58 0.54 -7.87 -11.25
CA ASN A 58 1.25 -7.19 -12.35
C ASN A 58 2.38 -6.29 -11.85
N ILE A 59 2.19 -5.59 -10.72
CA ILE A 59 3.26 -4.81 -10.07
C ILE A 59 4.43 -5.72 -9.70
N ILE A 60 4.16 -6.88 -9.06
CA ILE A 60 5.21 -7.84 -8.67
C ILE A 60 5.90 -8.45 -9.90
N ARG A 61 5.19 -8.57 -11.02
CA ARG A 61 5.69 -9.21 -12.26
C ARG A 61 6.48 -8.30 -13.18
N GLN A 62 6.57 -7.00 -12.91
CA GLN A 62 7.29 -6.05 -13.74
C GLN A 62 8.72 -6.52 -14.07
N VAL A 63 9.15 -6.31 -15.32
CA VAL A 63 10.42 -6.86 -15.86
C VAL A 63 11.64 -6.12 -15.32
N ASN A 64 11.48 -4.85 -14.95
CA ASN A 64 12.54 -3.99 -14.44
C ASN A 64 12.85 -4.17 -12.94
N LEU A 65 12.12 -5.04 -12.23
CA LEU A 65 12.37 -5.32 -10.82
C LEU A 65 13.53 -6.31 -10.65
N THR A 66 14.45 -5.97 -9.77
CA THR A 66 15.46 -6.91 -9.27
C THR A 66 14.82 -8.05 -8.46
N GLU A 67 15.55 -9.14 -8.27
CA GLU A 67 15.07 -10.27 -7.46
C GLU A 67 14.74 -9.84 -6.01
N SER A 68 15.58 -8.99 -5.41
CA SER A 68 15.39 -8.48 -4.06
C SER A 68 14.15 -7.60 -3.92
N GLU A 69 13.86 -6.77 -4.92
CA GLU A 69 12.64 -5.94 -4.96
C GLU A 69 11.40 -6.82 -5.14
N ARG A 70 11.48 -7.84 -6.00
CA ARG A 70 10.40 -8.81 -6.15
C ARG A 70 10.11 -9.57 -4.85
N LYS A 71 11.14 -9.93 -4.08
CA LYS A 71 11.00 -10.52 -2.75
C LYS A 71 10.33 -9.56 -1.77
N LEU A 72 10.69 -8.27 -1.77
CA LEU A 72 10.02 -7.27 -0.95
C LEU A 72 8.53 -7.20 -1.26
N LEU A 73 8.16 -7.01 -2.54
CA LEU A 73 6.77 -6.89 -2.96
C LEU A 73 5.98 -8.17 -2.69
N SER A 74 6.57 -9.33 -2.95
CA SER A 74 5.95 -10.63 -2.63
C SER A 74 5.78 -10.81 -1.11
N GLY A 75 6.75 -10.36 -0.32
CA GLY A 75 6.68 -10.38 1.15
C GLY A 75 5.59 -9.46 1.71
N ILE A 76 5.43 -8.26 1.14
CA ILE A 76 4.33 -7.33 1.48
C ILE A 76 2.98 -7.98 1.17
N LYS A 77 2.83 -8.56 -0.04
CA LYS A 77 1.61 -9.26 -0.43
C LYS A 77 1.31 -10.45 0.48
N ALA A 78 2.31 -11.27 0.79
CA ALA A 78 2.17 -12.39 1.70
C ALA A 78 1.73 -11.94 3.11
N ALA A 79 2.29 -10.83 3.62
CA ALA A 79 1.86 -10.25 4.90
C ALA A 79 0.39 -9.81 4.86
N TRP A 80 -0.03 -9.14 3.78
CA TRP A 80 -1.42 -8.75 3.56
C TRP A 80 -2.39 -9.93 3.47
N GLN A 81 -1.92 -11.06 2.95
CA GLN A 81 -2.68 -12.31 2.85
C GLN A 81 -2.57 -13.17 4.11
N GLU A 82 -1.99 -12.65 5.20
CA GLU A 82 -1.79 -13.35 6.48
C GLU A 82 -0.92 -14.62 6.35
N GLU A 83 -0.08 -14.71 5.31
CA GLU A 83 0.89 -15.78 5.12
C GLU A 83 2.18 -15.52 5.91
N THR A 84 2.05 -15.42 7.24
CA THR A 84 3.08 -14.92 8.16
C THR A 84 4.48 -15.51 7.94
N SER A 85 4.59 -16.84 7.83
CA SER A 85 5.89 -17.50 7.69
C SER A 85 6.60 -17.13 6.39
N LEU A 86 5.84 -17.09 5.28
CA LEU A 86 6.36 -16.71 3.97
C LEU A 86 6.73 -15.22 3.96
N ALA A 87 5.85 -14.37 4.49
CA ALA A 87 6.09 -12.94 4.63
C ALA A 87 7.39 -12.67 5.40
N LYS A 88 7.55 -13.28 6.58
CA LYS A 88 8.75 -13.13 7.42
C LYS A 88 10.00 -13.56 6.66
N GLN A 89 9.96 -14.69 5.94
CA GLN A 89 11.10 -15.17 5.15
C GLN A 89 11.48 -14.18 4.04
N LEU A 90 10.53 -13.79 3.19
CA LEU A 90 10.78 -12.93 2.04
C LEU A 90 11.22 -11.53 2.47
N LEU A 91 10.56 -10.96 3.47
CA LEU A 91 10.88 -9.63 3.97
C LEU A 91 12.27 -9.59 4.61
N ASN A 92 12.65 -10.57 5.43
CA ASN A 92 14.01 -10.64 6.00
C ASN A 92 15.07 -10.77 4.91
N GLN A 93 14.86 -11.65 3.93
CA GLN A 93 15.78 -11.79 2.79
C GLN A 93 15.93 -10.46 2.03
N SER A 94 14.81 -9.80 1.73
CA SER A 94 14.83 -8.51 1.02
C SER A 94 15.53 -7.41 1.82
N ALA A 95 15.31 -7.32 3.14
CA ALA A 95 15.92 -6.31 4.00
C ALA A 95 17.46 -6.40 4.03
N THR A 96 18.01 -7.60 3.91
CA THR A 96 19.48 -7.79 3.86
C THR A 96 20.09 -7.33 2.53
N GLN A 97 19.38 -7.51 1.42
CA GLN A 97 19.91 -7.31 0.06
C GLN A 97 19.60 -5.94 -0.53
N LEU A 98 18.50 -5.32 -0.10
CA LEU A 98 18.07 -4.02 -0.60
C LEU A 98 18.91 -2.88 -0.05
N ILE A 99 18.89 -1.76 -0.78
CA ILE A 99 19.52 -0.49 -0.45
C ILE A 99 18.49 0.66 -0.52
N GLY A 100 18.79 1.78 0.11
CA GLY A 100 18.00 3.01 0.03
C GLY A 100 16.53 2.79 0.41
N ILE A 101 15.64 3.38 -0.38
CA ILE A 101 14.21 3.46 -0.09
C ILE A 101 13.52 2.10 0.08
N ASN A 102 13.86 1.12 -0.76
CA ASN A 102 13.25 -0.21 -0.70
C ASN A 102 13.68 -0.97 0.56
N LYS A 103 14.85 -0.66 1.11
CA LYS A 103 15.29 -1.17 2.41
C LYS A 103 14.46 -0.60 3.56
N CYS A 104 14.11 0.70 3.48
CA CYS A 104 13.18 1.32 4.43
C CYS A 104 11.82 0.61 4.40
N TRP A 105 11.25 0.40 3.22
CA TRP A 105 9.99 -0.34 3.04
C TRP A 105 10.02 -1.76 3.60
N ALA A 106 11.13 -2.49 3.39
CA ALA A 106 11.30 -3.81 3.96
C ALA A 106 11.21 -3.79 5.49
N HIS A 107 11.86 -2.81 6.13
CA HIS A 107 11.84 -2.67 7.59
C HIS A 107 10.50 -2.17 8.14
N ILE A 108 9.79 -1.28 7.44
CA ILE A 108 8.41 -0.88 7.80
C ILE A 108 7.49 -2.10 7.76
N SER A 109 7.61 -2.93 6.72
CA SER A 109 6.80 -4.13 6.55
C SER A 109 7.11 -5.19 7.62
N LEU A 110 8.40 -5.36 7.95
CA LEU A 110 8.84 -6.23 9.05
C LEU A 110 8.31 -5.75 10.40
N ALA A 111 8.37 -4.46 10.69
CA ALA A 111 7.89 -3.91 11.96
C ALA A 111 6.38 -4.13 12.13
N ASN A 112 5.56 -3.91 11.09
CA ASN A 112 4.13 -4.26 11.15
C ASN A 112 3.92 -5.76 11.38
N LEU A 113 4.64 -6.61 10.63
CA LEU A 113 4.52 -8.06 10.79
C LEU A 113 4.90 -8.53 12.20
N PHE A 114 5.97 -7.99 12.78
CA PHE A 114 6.40 -8.36 14.14
C PHE A 114 5.45 -7.83 15.21
N LEU A 115 4.81 -6.68 14.97
CA LEU A 115 3.80 -6.15 15.86
C LEU A 115 2.58 -7.07 15.90
N ASP A 116 2.10 -7.51 14.73
CA ASP A 116 0.99 -8.45 14.63
C ASP A 116 1.32 -9.82 15.26
N LEU A 117 2.62 -10.15 15.40
CA LEU A 117 3.11 -11.37 16.06
C LEU A 117 3.44 -11.20 17.55
N GLY A 118 3.39 -9.99 18.09
CA GLY A 118 3.79 -9.70 19.48
C GLY A 118 5.29 -9.85 19.76
N ASP A 119 6.15 -9.74 18.74
CA ASP A 119 7.62 -9.84 18.86
C ASP A 119 8.23 -8.44 19.04
N ASP A 120 8.07 -7.89 20.26
CA ASP A 120 8.39 -6.49 20.58
C ASP A 120 9.85 -6.09 20.31
N ASP A 121 10.81 -6.96 20.62
CA ASP A 121 12.23 -6.70 20.37
C ASP A 121 12.51 -6.56 18.87
N SER A 122 11.87 -7.40 18.05
CA SER A 122 12.01 -7.36 16.60
C SER A 122 11.30 -6.15 15.99
N VAL A 123 10.19 -5.71 16.58
CA VAL A 123 9.51 -4.45 16.21
C VAL A 123 10.45 -3.26 16.40
N ASP A 124 11.02 -3.11 17.61
CA ASP A 124 11.89 -1.98 17.94
C ASP A 124 13.14 -1.97 17.05
N TYR A 125 13.71 -3.14 16.81
CA TYR A 125 14.81 -3.29 15.86
C TYR A 125 14.42 -2.86 14.45
N ALA A 126 13.29 -3.32 13.94
CA ALA A 126 12.83 -2.99 12.60
C ALA A 126 12.50 -1.50 12.44
N ILE A 127 11.86 -0.85 13.42
CA ILE A 127 11.59 0.60 13.43
C ILE A 127 12.89 1.39 13.44
N SER A 128 13.84 1.03 14.30
CA SER A 128 15.17 1.67 14.35
C SER A 128 15.88 1.64 13.00
N ARG A 129 15.82 0.50 12.30
CA ARG A 129 16.36 0.36 10.94
C ARG A 129 15.57 1.18 9.92
N ALA A 130 14.25 1.14 9.94
CA ALA A 130 13.40 1.89 9.04
C ALA A 130 13.69 3.40 9.14
N ARG A 131 13.80 3.93 10.36
CA ARG A 131 14.13 5.34 10.65
C ARG A 131 15.48 5.74 10.06
N ARG A 132 16.49 4.88 10.17
CA ARG A 132 17.81 5.11 9.54
C ARG A 132 17.70 5.25 8.02
N TYR A 133 16.95 4.35 7.38
CA TYR A 133 16.84 4.31 5.92
C TYR A 133 15.87 5.34 5.35
N ALA A 134 14.91 5.83 6.14
CA ALA A 134 13.97 6.88 5.72
C ALA A 134 14.69 8.18 5.32
N TYR A 135 15.90 8.43 5.83
CA TYR A 135 16.69 9.62 5.54
C TYR A 135 17.71 9.46 4.41
N GLU A 136 17.85 8.27 3.83
CA GLU A 136 18.87 7.99 2.80
C GLU A 136 18.48 8.49 1.40
N ASP A 137 17.19 8.62 1.10
CA ASP A 137 16.69 9.14 -0.19
C ASP A 137 16.23 10.59 -0.06
N ARG A 138 16.48 11.43 -1.07
CA ARG A 138 16.03 12.83 -1.10
C ARG A 138 14.58 13.00 -1.52
N GLN A 139 14.02 12.08 -2.30
CA GLN A 139 12.70 12.27 -2.90
C GLN A 139 11.58 11.89 -1.94
N ASP A 140 11.68 10.73 -1.29
CA ASP A 140 10.61 10.18 -0.44
C ASP A 140 10.88 10.30 1.06
N ARG A 141 11.95 11.03 1.43
CA ARG A 141 12.40 11.24 2.81
C ARG A 141 11.27 11.54 3.78
N GLN A 142 10.45 12.53 3.42
CA GLN A 142 9.44 13.08 4.32
C GLN A 142 8.27 12.10 4.50
N CYS A 143 7.76 11.53 3.40
CA CYS A 143 6.65 10.58 3.46
C CYS A 143 7.03 9.32 4.22
N LEU A 144 8.25 8.80 4.02
CA LEU A 144 8.72 7.62 4.74
C LEU A 144 9.06 7.90 6.19
N ALA A 145 9.66 9.05 6.51
CA ALA A 145 9.88 9.43 7.90
C ALA A 145 8.54 9.52 8.64
N ILE A 146 7.54 10.19 8.07
CA ILE A 146 6.19 10.24 8.65
C ILE A 146 5.60 8.84 8.81
N LEU A 147 5.72 7.98 7.81
CA LEU A 147 5.21 6.61 7.89
C LEU A 147 5.86 5.79 9.02
N VAL A 148 7.18 5.95 9.22
CA VAL A 148 7.91 5.31 10.32
C VAL A 148 7.43 5.83 11.67
N GLU A 149 7.26 7.14 11.83
CA GLU A 149 6.78 7.71 13.10
C GLU A 149 5.31 7.37 13.39
N LEU A 150 4.46 7.26 12.35
CA LEU A 150 3.10 6.75 12.50
C LEU A 150 3.08 5.28 12.95
N LEU A 151 4.02 4.48 12.46
CA LEU A 151 4.19 3.09 12.90
C LEU A 151 4.66 3.03 14.36
N ASP A 152 5.62 3.86 14.76
CA ASP A 152 6.08 3.97 16.15
C ASP A 152 4.93 4.36 17.09
N ALA A 153 4.09 5.31 16.67
CA ALA A 153 2.88 5.68 17.40
C ALA A 153 1.86 4.53 17.49
N ARG A 154 1.67 3.74 16.42
CA ARG A 154 0.83 2.53 16.45
C ARG A 154 1.37 1.53 17.48
N VAL A 155 2.68 1.26 17.48
CA VAL A 155 3.31 0.36 18.45
C VAL A 155 3.07 0.83 19.89
N ASP A 156 3.24 2.13 20.16
CA ASP A 156 2.94 2.69 21.47
C ASP A 156 1.47 2.50 21.87
N ILE A 157 0.52 2.61 20.92
CA ILE A 157 -0.91 2.36 21.19
C ILE A 157 -1.15 0.90 21.58
N GLU A 158 -0.62 -0.06 20.80
CA GLU A 158 -0.76 -1.49 21.07
C GLU A 158 -0.14 -1.88 22.43
N ARG A 159 0.93 -1.19 22.85
CA ARG A 159 1.59 -1.38 24.15
C ARG A 159 0.92 -0.60 25.30
N GLY A 160 -0.16 0.13 25.05
CA GLY A 160 -0.86 0.96 26.05
C GLY A 160 -0.13 2.25 26.45
N ALA A 161 0.94 2.63 25.75
CA ALA A 161 1.72 3.85 25.96
C ALA A 161 1.10 5.07 25.24
N HIS A 162 -0.19 5.31 25.46
CA HIS A 162 -0.98 6.31 24.72
C HIS A 162 -0.43 7.74 24.78
N GLU A 163 0.16 8.15 25.91
CA GLU A 163 0.79 9.48 26.04
C GLU A 163 2.02 9.65 25.13
N ARG A 164 2.77 8.56 24.90
CA ARG A 164 3.90 8.59 23.97
C ARG A 164 3.41 8.68 22.53
N ALA A 165 2.46 7.82 22.15
CA ALA A 165 1.83 7.87 20.84
C ALA A 165 1.25 9.26 20.51
N LEU A 166 0.54 9.87 21.45
CA LEU A 166 -0.04 11.21 21.29
C LEU A 166 1.04 12.27 21.04
N ARG A 167 2.16 12.22 21.78
CA ARG A 167 3.29 13.14 21.55
C ARG A 167 3.89 12.95 20.15
N THR A 168 4.10 11.70 19.73
CA THR A 168 4.61 11.40 18.38
C THR A 168 3.69 11.96 17.29
N ILE A 169 2.38 11.73 17.39
CA ILE A 169 1.40 12.26 16.43
C ILE A 169 1.38 13.79 16.42
N ASN A 170 1.39 14.44 17.59
CA ASN A 170 1.41 15.90 17.67
C ASN A 170 2.68 16.51 17.07
N ASN A 171 3.83 15.85 17.23
CA ASN A 171 5.08 16.28 16.59
C ASN A 171 4.96 16.20 15.06
N ILE A 172 4.43 15.10 14.52
CA ILE A 172 4.17 14.95 13.08
C ILE A 172 3.27 16.08 12.58
N LEU A 173 2.18 16.38 13.30
CA LEU A 173 1.23 17.43 12.91
C LEU A 173 1.85 18.82 12.95
N SER A 174 2.68 19.11 13.95
CA SER A 174 3.44 20.37 14.05
C SER A 174 4.43 20.53 12.90
N ASP A 175 5.13 19.46 12.52
CA ASP A 175 6.06 19.47 11.39
C ASP A 175 5.31 19.66 10.05
N CYS A 176 4.06 19.19 9.97
CA CYS A 176 3.19 19.39 8.81
C CYS A 176 2.62 20.83 8.73
N SER A 177 2.43 21.53 9.86
CA SER A 177 1.77 22.84 9.88
C SER A 177 2.67 24.00 9.49
N ASP A 178 3.97 23.91 9.77
CA ASP A 178 4.84 25.11 9.76
C ASP A 178 5.63 25.31 8.46
N THR A 179 5.61 24.36 7.51
CA THR A 179 6.36 24.53 6.23
C THR A 179 5.93 23.61 5.08
N PHE A 180 4.98 22.69 5.28
CA PHE A 180 4.83 21.51 4.41
C PHE A 180 4.01 21.74 3.11
N LEU A 181 3.22 22.82 3.02
CA LEU A 181 2.34 23.10 1.86
C LEU A 181 2.79 24.29 0.99
N TYR A 182 3.85 24.99 1.36
CA TYR A 182 4.33 26.21 0.66
C TYR A 182 5.72 26.04 0.02
N GLY A 183 6.23 24.81 -0.08
CA GLY A 183 7.47 24.49 -0.80
C GLY A 183 7.22 24.09 -2.25
#